data_AF-A0A9D0H2S6-F1
#
_entry.id   AF-A0A9D0H2S6-F1
#
_cell.length_a   1.000
_cell.length_b   1.000
_cell.length_c   1.000
_cell.angle_alpha   90.00
_cell.angle_beta   90.00
_cell.angle_gamma   90.00
#
_symmetry.space_group_name_H-M   'P 1'
#
loop_
_entity.id
_entity.type
_entity.pdbx_description
1 polymer ?
#
loop_
_entity_poly.entity_id
_entity_poly.type
_entity_poly.pdbx_seq_one_letter_code
_entity_poly.pdbx_strand_id
1 'polypeptide(L)'
;MDFQDLINKSQTIFALDRNSGKVIFSLDSVTVDLKRLIDSLSKVNFKINQIEAEGWNMISSKYIFHPVNVTGISSDKYTLIQDDTTTVIIKTPEKLKRFFGNVKDRPLNDLVLGKFIEVSGIISPCAEEYDIKGDLNEEEIRLINSIIHANDSVAGLTGEMLSLISGMIWYPLKGWFISGKEHALVSIFGKWVIINSQIFEEILTQE
;
A
#
# COMPACT_ATOMS: atom_id res chain seq x y z
N MET A 1 -0.94 0.31 -14.39
CA MET A 1 -1.43 1.70 -14.13
C MET A 1 -0.67 2.75 -14.96
N ASP A 2 -1.36 3.72 -15.57
CA ASP A 2 -0.72 4.89 -16.20
C ASP A 2 -0.59 6.04 -15.18
N PHE A 3 0.62 6.24 -14.66
CA PHE A 3 0.89 7.31 -13.69
C PHE A 3 0.84 8.71 -14.30
N GLN A 4 1.05 8.83 -15.61
CA GLN A 4 0.96 10.12 -16.29
C GLN A 4 -0.48 10.64 -16.24
N ASP A 5 -1.45 9.75 -16.39
CA ASP A 5 -2.87 10.07 -16.21
C ASP A 5 -3.21 10.49 -14.77
N LEU A 6 -2.61 9.84 -13.75
CA LEU A 6 -2.76 10.25 -12.35
C LEU A 6 -2.19 11.66 -12.12
N ILE A 7 -0.98 11.93 -12.60
CA ILE A 7 -0.33 13.25 -12.48
C ILE A 7 -1.19 14.33 -13.14
N ASN A 8 -1.80 14.04 -14.28
CA ASN A 8 -2.63 14.98 -15.04
C ASN A 8 -4.03 15.21 -14.43
N LYS A 9 -4.45 14.42 -13.44
CA LYS A 9 -5.73 14.59 -12.73
C LYS A 9 -5.63 15.64 -11.61
N SER A 10 -6.72 16.37 -11.38
CA SER A 10 -6.87 17.42 -10.35
C SER A 10 -6.71 16.97 -8.90
N GLN A 11 -6.49 15.67 -8.67
CA GLN A 11 -6.32 15.07 -7.36
C GLN A 11 -4.86 14.97 -6.93
N THR A 12 -3.91 15.14 -7.86
CA THR A 12 -2.48 15.10 -7.55
C THR A 12 -2.05 16.38 -6.84
N ILE A 13 -1.36 16.20 -5.72
CA ILE A 13 -0.82 17.28 -4.86
C ILE A 13 0.67 17.44 -5.12
N PHE A 14 1.37 16.32 -5.33
CA PHE A 14 2.81 16.25 -5.49
C PHE A 14 3.18 15.06 -6.37
N ALA A 15 4.17 15.23 -7.25
CA ALA A 15 4.76 14.16 -8.04
C ALA A 15 6.29 14.36 -8.14
N LEU A 16 7.03 13.27 -7.95
CA LEU A 16 8.48 13.21 -8.00
C LEU A 16 8.94 12.10 -8.93
N ASP A 17 9.85 12.44 -9.82
CA ASP A 17 10.60 11.48 -10.64
C ASP A 17 11.70 10.87 -9.77
N ARG A 18 11.61 9.57 -9.50
CA ARG A 18 12.53 8.84 -8.61
C ARG A 18 13.92 8.71 -9.21
N ASN A 19 14.02 8.64 -10.53
CA ASN A 19 15.29 8.48 -11.24
C ASN A 19 16.17 9.72 -11.09
N SER A 20 15.60 10.91 -11.26
CA SER A 20 16.32 12.18 -11.14
C SER A 20 16.19 12.85 -9.76
N GLY A 21 15.25 12.42 -8.92
CA GLY A 21 14.90 13.07 -7.65
C GLY A 21 14.25 14.45 -7.84
N LYS A 22 13.80 14.77 -9.05
CA LYS A 22 13.18 16.06 -9.37
C LYS A 22 11.68 16.01 -9.16
N VAL A 23 11.14 17.11 -8.64
CA VAL A 23 9.69 17.30 -8.55
C VAL A 23 9.18 17.62 -9.94
N ILE A 24 8.25 16.82 -10.43
CA ILE A 24 7.59 16.99 -11.73
C ILE A 24 6.34 17.87 -11.56
N PHE A 25 5.65 17.73 -10.43
CA PHE A 25 4.46 18.50 -10.10
C PHE A 25 4.40 18.76 -8.59
N SER A 26 3.95 19.94 -8.20
CA SER A 26 3.64 20.26 -6.81
C SER A 26 2.68 21.43 -6.76
N LEU A 27 1.74 21.40 -5.83
CA LEU A 27 1.07 22.62 -5.41
C LEU A 27 2.08 23.51 -4.66
N ASP A 28 1.97 24.83 -4.81
CA ASP A 28 2.89 25.84 -4.23
C ASP A 28 3.00 25.77 -2.69
N SER A 29 2.15 24.96 -2.05
CA SER A 29 2.10 24.74 -0.60
C SER A 29 3.02 23.64 -0.05
N VAL A 30 3.77 22.91 -0.88
CA VAL A 30 4.60 21.77 -0.40
C VAL A 30 6.01 22.21 0.02
N THR A 31 6.42 21.84 1.24
CA THR A 31 7.73 22.22 1.82
C THR A 31 8.92 21.49 1.17
N VAL A 32 10.09 22.13 1.17
CA VAL A 32 11.35 21.53 0.66
C VAL A 32 11.73 20.26 1.43
N ASP A 33 11.42 20.21 2.73
CA ASP A 33 11.71 19.04 3.56
C ASP A 33 10.80 17.86 3.23
N LEU A 34 9.54 18.10 2.84
CA LEU A 34 8.67 17.04 2.33
C LEU A 34 9.25 16.41 1.06
N LYS A 35 9.76 17.23 0.14
CA LYS A 35 10.45 16.71 -1.06
C LYS A 35 11.62 15.79 -0.69
N ARG A 36 12.49 16.21 0.23
CA ARG A 36 13.66 15.43 0.65
C ARG A 36 13.28 14.10 1.30
N LEU A 37 12.25 14.13 2.16
CA LEU A 37 11.72 12.93 2.79
C LEU A 37 11.17 11.96 1.73
N ILE A 38 10.31 12.46 0.82
CA ILE A 38 9.71 11.62 -0.23
C ILE A 38 10.79 11.02 -1.13
N ASP A 39 11.77 11.81 -1.59
CA ASP A 39 12.87 11.28 -2.40
C ASP A 39 13.61 10.13 -1.69
N SER A 40 13.87 10.28 -0.39
CA SER A 40 14.55 9.27 0.42
C SER A 40 13.68 8.01 0.59
N LEU A 41 12.41 8.18 0.99
CA LEU A 41 11.46 7.08 1.15
C LEU A 41 11.27 6.32 -0.15
N SER A 42 11.10 7.03 -1.27
CA SER A 42 10.88 6.44 -2.58
C SER A 42 12.04 5.57 -3.03
N LYS A 43 13.29 5.95 -2.76
CA LYS A 43 14.45 5.12 -3.14
C LYS A 43 14.53 3.80 -2.38
N VAL A 44 14.15 3.82 -1.10
CA VAL A 44 14.32 2.69 -0.19
C VAL A 44 13.10 1.76 -0.21
N ASN A 45 11.90 2.32 -0.01
CA ASN A 45 10.69 1.54 0.27
C ASN A 45 10.31 0.60 -0.90
N PHE A 46 10.27 1.13 -2.12
CA PHE A 46 9.91 0.32 -3.30
C PHE A 46 10.90 -0.83 -3.53
N LYS A 47 12.19 -0.63 -3.25
CA LYS A 47 13.21 -1.70 -3.39
C LYS A 47 13.06 -2.78 -2.33
N ILE A 48 12.75 -2.40 -1.09
CA ILE A 48 12.44 -3.36 -0.02
C ILE A 48 11.22 -4.19 -0.43
N ASN A 49 10.14 -3.54 -0.86
CA ASN A 49 8.93 -4.23 -1.32
C ASN A 49 9.18 -5.16 -2.51
N GLN A 50 10.08 -4.81 -3.42
CA GLN A 50 10.50 -5.72 -4.52
C GLN A 50 11.18 -6.98 -3.98
N ILE A 51 12.09 -6.85 -3.00
CA ILE A 51 12.80 -7.98 -2.38
C ILE A 51 11.81 -8.86 -1.60
N GLU A 52 10.90 -8.26 -0.84
CA GLU A 52 9.87 -8.98 -0.09
C GLU A 52 8.94 -9.77 -1.03
N ALA A 53 8.49 -9.16 -2.13
CA ALA A 53 7.66 -9.80 -3.13
C ALA A 53 8.39 -10.93 -3.88
N GLU A 54 9.68 -10.75 -4.18
CA GLU A 54 10.50 -11.79 -4.80
C GLU A 54 10.67 -12.99 -3.85
N GLY A 55 11.03 -12.73 -2.59
CA GLY A 55 11.18 -13.77 -1.56
C GLY A 55 9.86 -14.52 -1.31
N TRP A 56 8.74 -13.81 -1.29
CA TRP A 56 7.41 -14.42 -1.20
C TRP A 56 7.13 -15.33 -2.40
N ASN A 57 7.35 -14.85 -3.62
CA ASN A 57 7.12 -15.63 -4.84
C ASN A 57 7.93 -16.93 -4.85
N MET A 58 9.18 -16.90 -4.35
CA MET A 58 10.03 -18.08 -4.25
C MET A 58 9.48 -19.14 -3.28
N ILE A 59 8.76 -18.73 -2.24
CA ILE A 59 8.29 -19.62 -1.17
C ILE A 59 6.89 -20.17 -1.49
N SER A 60 5.95 -19.30 -1.84
CA SER A 60 4.55 -19.69 -1.99
C SER A 60 4.22 -20.14 -3.42
N SER A 61 4.69 -19.40 -4.43
CA SER A 61 4.28 -19.55 -5.83
C SER A 61 2.76 -19.49 -6.10
N LYS A 62 1.89 -19.26 -5.10
CA LYS A 62 0.43 -19.18 -5.25
C LYS A 62 -0.07 -17.77 -5.53
N TYR A 63 0.40 -16.80 -4.76
CA TYR A 63 -0.06 -15.41 -4.80
C TYR A 63 1.07 -14.51 -5.30
N ILE A 64 1.07 -14.12 -6.57
CA ILE A 64 2.24 -13.54 -7.23
C ILE A 64 2.27 -12.02 -7.07
N PHE A 65 3.17 -11.54 -6.20
CA PHE A 65 3.40 -10.11 -5.94
C PHE A 65 4.57 -9.53 -6.75
N HIS A 66 5.49 -10.36 -7.25
CA HIS A 66 6.63 -9.90 -8.06
C HIS A 66 6.40 -10.09 -9.59
N PRO A 67 6.82 -9.15 -10.45
CA PRO A 67 7.37 -7.83 -10.10
C PRO A 67 6.34 -6.94 -9.44
N VAL A 68 6.80 -6.10 -8.50
CA VAL A 68 5.94 -5.08 -7.87
C VAL A 68 5.68 -3.98 -8.89
N ASN A 69 4.41 -3.70 -9.16
CA ASN A 69 3.98 -2.63 -10.04
C ASN A 69 3.88 -1.32 -9.27
N VAL A 70 3.23 -1.37 -8.10
CA VAL A 70 2.95 -0.18 -7.32
C VAL A 70 2.84 -0.51 -5.82
N THR A 71 3.29 0.41 -4.99
CA THR A 71 3.17 0.34 -3.53
C THR A 71 2.63 1.65 -3.00
N GLY A 72 2.08 1.65 -1.79
CA GLY A 72 1.64 2.90 -1.21
C GLY A 72 1.15 2.80 0.21
N ILE A 73 0.95 3.97 0.79
CA ILE A 73 0.35 4.16 2.12
C ILE A 73 -0.78 5.17 1.99
N SER A 74 -1.82 5.02 2.81
CA SER A 74 -3.01 5.82 2.66
C SER A 74 -3.64 6.20 4.00
N SER A 75 -4.19 7.40 4.03
CA SER A 75 -4.94 8.00 5.12
C SER A 75 -6.35 8.37 4.65
N ASP A 76 -7.16 8.97 5.52
CA ASP A 76 -8.47 9.54 5.14
C ASP A 76 -8.38 10.66 4.09
N LYS A 77 -7.24 11.35 3.99
CA LYS A 77 -7.10 12.56 3.16
C LYS A 77 -6.16 12.37 1.99
N TYR A 78 -5.05 11.67 2.22
CA TYR A 78 -3.96 11.54 1.26
C TYR A 78 -3.52 10.09 1.07
N THR A 79 -3.15 9.77 -0.16
CA THR A 79 -2.49 8.52 -0.51
C THR A 79 -1.14 8.84 -1.16
N LEU A 80 -0.08 8.24 -0.65
CA LEU A 80 1.23 8.21 -1.28
C LEU A 80 1.35 6.93 -2.09
N ILE A 81 1.70 7.05 -3.36
CA ILE A 81 1.79 5.94 -4.31
C ILE A 81 3.16 5.98 -4.99
N GLN A 82 3.80 4.83 -5.12
CA GLN A 82 5.14 4.65 -5.66
C GLN A 82 5.15 3.50 -6.67
N ASP A 83 5.56 3.77 -7.91
CA ASP A 83 5.99 2.73 -8.86
C ASP A 83 7.52 2.78 -9.02
N ASP A 84 8.05 2.09 -10.02
CA ASP A 84 9.48 1.98 -10.32
C ASP A 84 10.16 3.33 -10.65
N THR A 85 9.43 4.29 -11.21
CA THR A 85 9.98 5.55 -11.74
C THR A 85 9.49 6.78 -11.03
N THR A 86 8.35 6.71 -10.34
CA THR A 86 7.55 7.85 -9.93
C THR A 86 7.04 7.68 -8.50
N THR A 87 6.89 8.80 -7.81
CA THR A 87 6.16 8.87 -6.54
C THR A 87 5.20 10.02 -6.57
N VAL A 88 3.95 9.77 -6.21
CA VAL A 88 2.90 10.78 -6.16
C VAL A 88 2.23 10.81 -4.81
N ILE A 89 1.78 11.99 -4.41
CA ILE A 89 0.78 12.18 -3.36
C ILE A 89 -0.48 12.69 -4.02
N ILE A 90 -1.57 11.97 -3.81
CA ILE A 90 -2.91 12.33 -4.29
C ILE A 90 -3.86 12.49 -3.10
N LYS A 91 -5.01 13.13 -3.33
CA LYS A 91 -6.16 12.96 -2.42
C LYS A 91 -6.58 11.50 -2.41
N THR A 92 -6.88 10.94 -1.24
CA THR A 92 -7.31 9.54 -1.15
C THR A 92 -8.60 9.33 -1.96
N PRO A 93 -8.62 8.41 -2.94
CA PRO A 93 -9.81 8.10 -3.73
C PRO A 93 -10.96 7.56 -2.86
N GLU A 94 -12.20 7.96 -3.14
CA GLU A 94 -13.36 7.53 -2.36
C GLU A 94 -13.60 6.02 -2.44
N LYS A 95 -13.36 5.40 -3.60
CA LYS A 95 -13.43 3.94 -3.77
C LYS A 95 -12.42 3.21 -2.88
N LEU A 96 -11.21 3.73 -2.74
CA LEU A 96 -10.19 3.19 -1.84
C LEU A 96 -10.62 3.32 -0.36
N LYS A 97 -11.17 4.46 0.05
CA LYS A 97 -11.70 4.64 1.41
C LYS A 97 -12.81 3.64 1.73
N ARG A 98 -13.76 3.48 0.79
CA ARG A 98 -14.86 2.51 0.92
C ARG A 98 -14.33 1.10 1.01
N PHE A 99 -13.33 0.76 0.20
CA PHE A 99 -12.68 -0.54 0.26
C PHE A 99 -12.07 -0.80 1.65
N PHE A 100 -11.25 0.12 2.18
CA PHE A 100 -10.68 -0.04 3.52
C PHE A 100 -11.75 -0.13 4.62
N GLY A 101 -12.79 0.70 4.57
CA GLY A 101 -13.91 0.62 5.50
C GLY A 101 -14.60 -0.74 5.46
N ASN A 102 -14.92 -1.22 4.25
CA ASN A 102 -15.57 -2.52 4.06
C ASN A 102 -14.71 -3.67 4.61
N VAL A 103 -13.41 -3.68 4.36
CA VAL A 103 -12.52 -4.73 4.88
C VAL A 103 -12.42 -4.65 6.40
N LYS A 104 -12.34 -3.44 6.95
CA LYS A 104 -12.22 -3.21 8.40
C LYS A 104 -13.44 -3.70 9.16
N ASP A 105 -14.63 -3.37 8.68
CA ASP A 105 -15.86 -3.54 9.44
C ASP A 105 -16.48 -4.95 9.29
N ARG A 106 -16.10 -5.71 8.26
CA ARG A 106 -16.66 -7.06 8.01
C ARG A 106 -15.89 -8.18 8.70
N PRO A 107 -16.56 -9.21 9.24
CA PRO A 107 -15.90 -10.43 9.72
C PRO A 107 -15.06 -11.12 8.65
N LEU A 108 -13.97 -11.80 9.01
CA LEU A 108 -13.09 -12.50 8.05
C LEU A 108 -13.85 -13.50 7.16
N ASN A 109 -14.78 -14.26 7.74
CA ASN A 109 -15.61 -15.23 7.01
C ASN A 109 -16.45 -14.58 5.90
N ASP A 110 -16.77 -13.29 6.03
CA ASP A 110 -17.57 -12.53 5.08
C ASP A 110 -16.72 -11.75 4.05
N LEU A 111 -15.40 -11.69 4.26
CA LEU A 111 -14.46 -11.05 3.32
C LEU A 111 -14.16 -11.96 2.14
N VAL A 112 -14.07 -13.27 2.38
CA VAL A 112 -13.81 -14.29 1.36
C VAL A 112 -15.11 -14.68 0.66
N LEU A 113 -15.93 -13.69 0.28
CA LEU A 113 -17.19 -13.91 -0.42
C LEU A 113 -17.31 -12.91 -1.57
N GLY A 114 -16.86 -13.34 -2.75
CA GLY A 114 -17.14 -12.67 -4.04
C GLY A 114 -15.90 -12.34 -4.87
N LYS A 115 -15.42 -13.35 -5.62
CA LYS A 115 -14.50 -13.31 -6.80
C LYS A 115 -13.15 -12.60 -6.72
N PHE A 116 -12.88 -11.76 -5.71
CA PHE A 116 -11.74 -10.84 -5.79
C PHE A 116 -10.76 -10.95 -4.63
N ILE A 117 -11.25 -11.05 -3.38
CA ILE A 117 -10.39 -11.33 -2.21
C ILE A 117 -10.21 -12.84 -2.12
N GLU A 118 -8.95 -13.28 -2.23
CA GLU A 118 -8.57 -14.70 -2.24
C GLU A 118 -8.09 -15.18 -0.88
N VAL A 119 -7.47 -14.28 -0.10
CA VAL A 119 -7.01 -14.55 1.26
C VAL A 119 -7.33 -13.36 2.15
N SER A 120 -7.68 -13.61 3.41
CA SER A 120 -7.80 -12.60 4.44
C SER A 120 -7.27 -13.10 5.77
N GLY A 121 -6.74 -12.19 6.59
CA GLY A 121 -6.28 -12.51 7.93
C GLY A 121 -6.39 -11.33 8.89
N ILE A 122 -6.33 -11.64 10.18
CA ILE A 122 -6.22 -10.65 11.26
C ILE A 122 -4.74 -10.41 11.58
N ILE A 123 -4.41 -9.16 11.87
CA ILE A 123 -3.10 -8.79 12.39
C ILE A 123 -3.09 -9.10 13.89
N SER A 124 -2.38 -10.15 14.28
CA SER A 124 -2.32 -10.59 15.68
C SER A 124 -1.38 -9.68 16.48
N PRO A 125 -1.82 -8.98 17.52
CA PRO A 125 -0.93 -8.15 18.33
C PRO A 125 0.14 -8.94 19.10
N CYS A 126 -0.03 -10.27 19.22
CA CYS A 126 0.87 -11.15 19.96
C CYS A 126 1.49 -12.28 19.12
N ALA A 127 1.23 -12.34 17.81
CA ALA A 127 1.75 -13.35 16.87
C ALA A 127 1.49 -14.84 17.22
N GLU A 128 0.66 -15.13 18.22
CA GLU A 128 0.41 -16.49 18.73
C GLU A 128 -0.82 -17.17 18.10
N GLU A 129 -1.79 -16.40 17.62
CA GLU A 129 -2.98 -16.92 16.93
C GLU A 129 -3.18 -16.22 15.58
N TYR A 130 -3.18 -16.99 14.50
CA TYR A 130 -3.43 -16.53 13.14
C TYR A 130 -4.84 -16.96 12.71
N ASP A 131 -5.82 -16.04 12.78
CA ASP A 131 -7.11 -16.28 12.13
C ASP A 131 -7.01 -15.85 10.66
N ILE A 132 -6.95 -16.85 9.79
CA ILE A 132 -6.76 -16.69 8.35
C ILE A 132 -7.82 -17.49 7.60
N LYS A 133 -8.31 -16.93 6.50
CA LYS A 133 -9.20 -17.57 5.53
C LYS A 133 -8.53 -17.49 4.16
N GLY A 134 -8.26 -18.64 3.55
CA GLY A 134 -7.57 -18.75 2.26
C GLY A 134 -6.67 -19.98 2.22
N ASP A 135 -6.00 -20.19 1.08
CA ASP A 135 -5.15 -21.37 0.85
C ASP A 135 -3.66 -21.07 1.14
N LEU A 136 -3.34 -20.92 2.42
CA LEU A 136 -1.96 -20.77 2.92
C LEU A 136 -1.62 -21.87 3.94
N ASN A 137 -0.41 -22.40 3.86
CA ASN A 137 0.16 -23.30 4.86
C ASN A 137 0.80 -22.51 6.02
N GLU A 138 1.19 -23.20 7.09
CA GLU A 138 1.74 -22.57 8.31
C GLU A 138 3.00 -21.72 8.07
N GLU A 139 3.90 -22.15 7.18
CA GLU A 139 5.13 -21.41 6.88
C GLU A 139 4.83 -20.14 6.09
N GLU A 140 3.94 -20.22 5.10
CA GLU A 140 3.45 -19.08 4.33
C GLU A 140 2.75 -18.07 5.24
N ILE A 141 1.91 -18.55 6.16
CA ILE A 141 1.22 -17.73 7.17
C ILE A 141 2.23 -16.98 8.06
N ARG A 142 3.24 -17.69 8.58
CA ARG A 142 4.25 -17.07 9.45
C ARG A 142 5.02 -15.97 8.71
N LEU A 143 5.41 -16.23 7.46
CA LEU A 143 6.18 -15.27 6.68
C LEU A 143 5.35 -14.05 6.30
N ILE A 144 4.14 -14.24 5.77
CA ILE A 144 3.32 -13.10 5.33
C ILE A 144 2.94 -12.20 6.50
N ASN A 145 2.64 -12.78 7.68
CA ASN A 145 2.40 -11.97 8.87
C ASN A 145 3.65 -11.20 9.31
N SER A 146 4.85 -11.78 9.16
CA SER A 146 6.10 -11.06 9.46
C SER A 146 6.30 -9.86 8.53
N ILE A 147 6.04 -10.04 7.22
CA ILE A 147 6.04 -8.95 6.24
C ILE A 147 5.02 -7.87 6.64
N ILE A 148 3.82 -8.29 7.04
CA ILE A 148 2.75 -7.37 7.41
C ILE A 148 3.11 -6.55 8.65
N HIS A 149 3.61 -7.19 9.71
CA HIS A 149 4.00 -6.51 10.94
C HIS A 149 5.14 -5.51 10.73
N ALA A 150 6.14 -5.88 9.93
CA ALA A 150 7.25 -5.00 9.58
C ALA A 150 6.72 -3.77 8.81
N ASN A 151 5.92 -3.99 7.78
CA ASN A 151 5.37 -2.92 6.95
C ASN A 151 4.34 -2.05 7.69
N ASP A 152 3.52 -2.60 8.58
CA ASP A 152 2.62 -1.82 9.45
C ASP A 152 3.42 -0.83 10.31
N SER A 153 4.53 -1.28 10.89
CA SER A 153 5.41 -0.45 11.72
C SER A 153 6.08 0.65 10.90
N VAL A 154 6.59 0.31 9.71
CA VAL A 154 7.22 1.26 8.78
C VAL A 154 6.21 2.26 8.25
N ALA A 155 5.01 1.83 7.87
CA ALA A 155 3.93 2.68 7.39
C ALA A 155 3.46 3.64 8.49
N GLY A 156 3.31 3.15 9.71
CA GLY A 156 3.05 3.94 10.91
C GLY A 156 4.04 5.09 11.04
N LEU A 157 5.33 4.75 11.16
CA LEU A 157 6.43 5.72 11.27
C LEU A 157 6.44 6.72 10.11
N THR A 158 6.25 6.23 8.88
CA THR A 158 6.25 7.06 7.68
C THR A 158 5.12 8.09 7.70
N GLY A 159 3.91 7.69 8.11
CA GLY A 159 2.79 8.62 8.26
C GLY A 159 3.01 9.68 9.34
N GLU A 160 3.67 9.32 10.45
CA GLU A 160 4.05 10.28 11.49
C GLU A 160 5.04 11.32 10.93
N MET A 161 6.10 10.85 10.28
CA MET A 161 7.14 11.69 9.67
C MET A 161 6.54 12.63 8.61
N LEU A 162 5.70 12.09 7.71
CA LEU A 162 5.01 12.88 6.71
C LEU A 162 4.14 13.95 7.36
N SER A 163 3.40 13.61 8.43
CA SER A 163 2.55 14.57 9.14
C SER A 163 3.34 15.72 9.75
N LEU A 164 4.47 15.41 10.40
CA LEU A 164 5.33 16.40 11.04
C LEU A 164 6.01 17.33 10.02
N ILE A 165 6.54 16.78 8.92
CA ILE A 165 7.34 17.53 7.96
C ILE A 165 6.50 18.35 6.98
N SER A 166 5.35 17.81 6.56
CA SER A 166 4.50 18.49 5.58
C SER A 166 3.43 19.38 6.21
N GLY A 167 3.08 19.17 7.48
CA GLY A 167 1.88 19.74 8.09
C GLY A 167 0.56 19.15 7.54
N MET A 168 0.62 18.25 6.56
CA MET A 168 -0.53 17.51 6.06
C MET A 168 -0.82 16.39 7.06
N ILE A 169 -2.00 16.36 7.67
CA ILE A 169 -2.31 15.31 8.65
C ILE A 169 -2.58 13.99 7.92
N TRP A 170 -1.70 13.01 8.10
CA TRP A 170 -1.85 11.63 7.59
C TRP A 170 -2.60 10.71 8.55
N TYR A 171 -3.03 11.23 9.70
CA TYR A 171 -3.83 10.47 10.67
C TYR A 171 -5.34 10.63 10.44
N PRO A 172 -6.13 9.56 10.66
CA PRO A 172 -5.65 8.20 10.90
C PRO A 172 -5.09 7.58 9.61
N LEU A 173 -3.97 6.85 9.74
CA LEU A 173 -3.53 5.95 8.68
C LEU A 173 -4.56 4.83 8.53
N LYS A 174 -4.90 4.49 7.28
CA LYS A 174 -5.90 3.46 6.97
C LYS A 174 -5.27 2.15 6.56
N GLY A 175 -4.11 2.19 5.93
CA GLY A 175 -3.45 0.99 5.45
C GLY A 175 -2.27 1.28 4.53
N TRP A 176 -1.70 0.20 4.03
CA TRP A 176 -0.67 0.19 3.00
C TRP A 176 -0.91 -0.98 2.04
N PHE A 177 -0.25 -0.94 0.89
CA PHE A 177 -0.39 -1.99 -0.11
C PHE A 177 0.90 -2.21 -0.91
N ILE A 178 1.08 -3.45 -1.37
CA ILE A 178 2.04 -3.88 -2.38
C ILE A 178 1.23 -4.57 -3.48
N SER A 179 1.14 -3.95 -4.65
CA SER A 179 0.44 -4.48 -5.81
C SER A 179 1.44 -4.98 -6.83
N GLY A 180 1.40 -6.28 -7.07
CA GLY A 180 2.27 -6.99 -7.99
C GLY A 180 1.66 -7.24 -9.35
N LYS A 181 2.27 -8.17 -10.07
CA LYS A 181 1.82 -8.64 -11.38
C LYS A 181 0.41 -9.24 -11.34
N GLU A 182 0.11 -10.13 -10.40
CA GLU A 182 -1.16 -10.87 -10.37
C GLU A 182 -1.98 -10.57 -9.13
N HIS A 183 -1.32 -10.38 -8.00
CA HIS A 183 -1.95 -10.11 -6.71
C HIS A 183 -1.42 -8.85 -6.04
N ALA A 184 -2.27 -8.28 -5.20
CA ALA A 184 -1.95 -7.20 -4.28
C ALA A 184 -2.15 -7.68 -2.84
N LEU A 185 -1.16 -7.41 -2.00
CA LEU A 185 -1.25 -7.51 -0.56
C LEU A 185 -1.64 -6.16 0.01
N VAL A 186 -2.70 -6.12 0.80
CA VAL A 186 -3.24 -4.88 1.37
C VAL A 186 -3.45 -5.05 2.87
N SER A 187 -2.79 -4.22 3.68
CA SER A 187 -3.02 -4.12 5.13
C SER A 187 -3.92 -2.94 5.44
N ILE A 188 -4.81 -3.10 6.43
CA ILE A 188 -5.73 -2.06 6.91
C ILE A 188 -5.68 -1.86 8.43
N PHE A 189 -4.49 -2.01 9.05
CA PHE A 189 -4.23 -1.85 10.48
C PHE A 189 -5.23 -2.61 11.38
N GLY A 190 -5.11 -3.93 11.34
CA GLY A 190 -5.92 -4.87 12.12
C GLY A 190 -6.36 -6.07 11.29
N LYS A 191 -6.43 -5.91 9.97
CA LYS A 191 -6.65 -6.99 9.00
C LYS A 191 -5.77 -6.79 7.78
N TRP A 192 -5.62 -7.84 7.00
CA TRP A 192 -4.97 -7.81 5.71
C TRP A 192 -5.71 -8.72 4.74
N VAL A 193 -5.54 -8.44 3.44
CA VAL A 193 -6.15 -9.22 2.36
C VAL A 193 -5.18 -9.39 1.19
N ILE A 194 -5.33 -10.51 0.49
CA ILE A 194 -4.77 -10.73 -0.84
C ILE A 194 -5.92 -10.64 -1.85
N ILE A 195 -5.76 -9.77 -2.84
CA ILE A 195 -6.74 -9.50 -3.89
C ILE A 195 -6.03 -9.50 -5.24
N ASN A 196 -6.74 -9.81 -6.32
CA ASN A 196 -6.17 -9.68 -7.67
C ASN A 196 -5.76 -8.22 -7.96
N SER A 197 -4.55 -8.03 -8.50
CA SER A 197 -3.95 -6.71 -8.77
C SER A 197 -4.80 -5.85 -9.69
N GLN A 198 -5.42 -6.43 -10.72
CA GLN A 198 -6.23 -5.66 -11.66
C GLN A 198 -7.42 -5.00 -10.95
N ILE A 199 -8.13 -5.75 -10.10
CA ILE A 199 -9.24 -5.21 -9.31
C ILE A 199 -8.72 -4.16 -8.32
N PHE A 200 -7.57 -4.39 -7.69
CA PHE A 200 -7.01 -3.41 -6.76
C PHE A 200 -6.58 -2.10 -7.46
N GLU A 201 -5.97 -2.18 -8.65
CA GLU A 201 -5.63 -1.00 -9.45
C GLU A 201 -6.89 -0.22 -9.86
N GLU A 202 -8.01 -0.91 -10.16
CA GLU A 202 -9.30 -0.26 -10.40
C GLU A 202 -9.89 0.41 -9.14
N ILE A 203 -9.59 -0.11 -7.95
CA ILE A 203 -9.97 0.53 -6.67
C ILE A 203 -9.12 1.77 -6.42
N LEU A 204 -7.84 1.73 -6.79
CA LEU A 204 -6.87 2.79 -6.57
C LEU A 204 -7.07 3.99 -7.53
N THR A 205 -7.59 3.76 -8.74
CA THR A 205 -7.56 4.77 -9.82
C THR A 205 -8.91 5.39 -10.18
N GLN A 206 -10.02 4.78 -9.76
CA GLN A 206 -11.38 5.25 -10.08
C GLN A 206 -11.98 6.09 -8.95
N GLU A 207 -12.71 7.14 -9.32
CA GLU A 207 -13.45 8.02 -8.42
C GLU A 207 -14.71 7.36 -7.84
#